data_AF-A0A1E7J0T1-F1
#
_entry.id   AF-A0A1E7J0T1-F1
#
_cell.length_a   1.000
_cell.length_b   1.000
_cell.length_c   1.000
_cell.angle_alpha   90.00
_cell.angle_beta   90.00
_cell.angle_gamma   90.00
#
_symmetry.space_group_name_H-M   'P 1'
#
loop_
_entity.id
_entity.type
_entity.pdbx_description
1 polymer ?
#
loop_
_entity_poly.entity_id
_entity_poly.type
_entity_poly.pdbx_seq_one_letter_code
_entity_poly.pdbx_strand_id
1 'polypeptide(L)'
;MKLEHQYRDECDILRLLVDEFEQMCERYTKENKEEINSIVAHDAFEYHAPRCISNLRALLTSSLLIQIQSLLDFSLPKVVEHLAKSKNLPLTPFDKAWRGGSVLCWVKHILKKEIKSGFDFGSGLYSRLRDFYEIRNDQVHHGGYLSAEKRRVIVNRLKGVHVPQYTDLYDIDFSYCRSVINDAESFLIEIEKSISSK
;
A
#
# COMPACT_ATOMS: atom_id res chain seq x y z
N MET A 1 -12.08 11.00 -21.41
CA MET A 1 -12.02 10.83 -19.94
C MET A 1 -10.86 11.68 -19.42
N LYS A 2 -11.06 12.46 -18.35
CA LYS A 2 -9.98 13.27 -17.75
C LYS A 2 -9.09 12.36 -16.89
N LEU A 3 -7.81 12.71 -16.74
CA LEU A 3 -6.85 11.95 -15.93
C LEU A 3 -7.28 11.86 -14.45
N GLU A 4 -7.91 12.91 -13.93
CA GLU A 4 -8.56 12.95 -12.61
C GLU A 4 -9.60 11.83 -12.43
N HIS A 5 -10.40 11.55 -13.45
CA HIS A 5 -11.42 10.50 -13.37
C HIS A 5 -10.78 9.11 -13.37
N GLN A 6 -9.67 8.91 -14.08
CA GLN A 6 -9.00 7.61 -14.17
C GLN A 6 -8.53 7.10 -12.80
N TYR A 7 -7.76 7.90 -12.06
CA TYR A 7 -7.22 7.43 -10.79
C TYR A 7 -8.30 7.36 -9.70
N ARG A 8 -9.36 8.18 -9.80
CA ARG A 8 -10.53 8.08 -8.90
C ARG A 8 -11.29 6.79 -9.10
N ASP A 9 -11.61 6.46 -10.36
CA ASP A 9 -12.27 5.20 -10.70
C ASP A 9 -11.42 4.00 -10.22
N GLU A 10 -10.10 4.06 -10.39
CA GLU A 10 -9.19 3.03 -9.87
C GLU A 10 -9.22 2.93 -8.32
N CYS A 11 -9.26 4.05 -7.60
CA CYS A 11 -9.40 4.06 -6.14
C CYS A 11 -10.75 3.52 -5.69
N ASP A 12 -11.84 3.84 -6.39
CA ASP A 12 -13.18 3.33 -6.09
C ASP A 12 -13.28 1.83 -6.31
N ILE A 13 -12.66 1.30 -7.38
CA ILE A 13 -12.54 -0.14 -7.59
C ILE A 13 -11.78 -0.80 -6.43
N LEU A 14 -10.68 -0.21 -5.96
CA LEU A 14 -9.94 -0.74 -4.81
C LEU A 14 -10.77 -0.72 -3.51
N ARG A 15 -11.59 0.32 -3.28
CA ARG A 15 -12.51 0.36 -2.13
C ARG A 15 -13.53 -0.77 -2.18
N LEU A 16 -14.14 -0.98 -3.36
CA LEU A 16 -15.07 -2.10 -3.57
C LEU A 16 -14.41 -3.45 -3.31
N LEU A 17 -13.17 -3.65 -3.78
CA LEU A 17 -12.41 -4.87 -3.51
C LEU A 17 -12.13 -5.08 -2.02
N VAL A 18 -11.83 -4.00 -1.28
CA VAL A 18 -11.66 -4.10 0.18
C VAL A 18 -12.94 -4.57 0.84
N ASP A 19 -14.09 -4.01 0.48
CA ASP A 19 -15.38 -4.38 1.07
C ASP A 19 -15.76 -5.83 0.73
N GLU A 20 -15.56 -6.27 -0.51
CA GLU A 20 -15.79 -7.66 -0.94
C GLU A 20 -14.88 -8.65 -0.19
N PHE A 21 -13.60 -8.33 -0.06
CA PHE A 21 -12.65 -9.20 0.65
C PHE A 21 -12.89 -9.25 2.15
N GLU A 22 -13.30 -8.14 2.78
CA GLU A 22 -13.66 -8.13 4.19
C GLU A 22 -14.86 -9.05 4.45
N GLN A 23 -15.93 -8.90 3.67
CA GLN A 23 -17.10 -9.78 3.77
C GLN A 23 -16.75 -11.24 3.49
N MET A 24 -15.89 -11.50 2.49
CA MET A 24 -15.42 -12.85 2.19
C MET A 24 -14.65 -13.45 3.37
N CYS A 25 -13.76 -12.69 4.01
CA CYS A 25 -13.04 -13.13 5.20
C CYS A 25 -13.97 -13.44 6.37
N GLU A 26 -15.00 -12.61 6.60
CA GLU A 26 -15.99 -12.83 7.64
C GLU A 26 -16.77 -14.13 7.40
N ARG A 27 -17.27 -14.33 6.17
CA ARG A 27 -17.96 -15.57 5.77
C ARG A 27 -17.04 -16.79 5.92
N TYR A 28 -15.83 -16.72 5.37
CA TYR A 28 -14.84 -17.80 5.41
C TYR A 28 -14.48 -18.19 6.85
N THR A 29 -14.22 -17.21 7.71
CA THR A 29 -13.88 -17.44 9.12
C THR A 29 -15.03 -18.10 9.86
N LYS A 30 -16.28 -17.70 9.56
CA LYS A 30 -17.47 -18.30 10.16
C LYS A 30 -17.66 -19.76 9.72
N GLU A 31 -17.50 -20.04 8.42
CA GLU A 31 -17.67 -21.37 7.83
C GLU A 31 -16.58 -22.36 8.27
N ASN A 32 -15.36 -21.89 8.47
CA ASN A 32 -14.20 -22.72 8.79
C ASN A 32 -13.75 -22.58 10.25
N LYS A 33 -14.60 -22.05 11.14
CA LYS A 33 -14.23 -21.67 12.51
C LYS A 33 -13.59 -22.81 13.30
N GLU A 34 -14.17 -24.00 13.26
CA GLU A 34 -13.67 -25.15 14.01
C GLU A 34 -12.28 -25.56 13.53
N GLU A 35 -12.06 -25.54 12.21
CA GLU A 35 -10.82 -25.95 11.59
C GLU A 35 -9.70 -24.93 11.79
N ILE A 36 -10.01 -23.63 11.66
CA ILE A 36 -9.08 -22.52 11.93
C ILE A 36 -8.59 -22.54 13.38
N ASN A 37 -9.46 -22.89 14.33
CA ASN A 37 -9.14 -22.91 15.76
C ASN A 37 -8.54 -24.25 16.22
N SER A 38 -8.54 -25.28 15.36
CA SER A 38 -8.00 -26.58 15.72
C SER A 38 -6.47 -26.54 15.73
N ILE A 39 -5.86 -26.99 16.84
CA ILE A 39 -4.43 -27.29 16.88
C ILE A 39 -4.28 -28.74 16.42
N VAL A 40 -3.83 -28.94 15.19
CA VAL A 40 -3.57 -30.29 14.68
C VAL A 40 -2.10 -30.63 14.93
N ALA A 41 -1.86 -31.53 15.89
CA ALA A 41 -0.55 -32.16 16.05
C ALA A 41 -0.40 -33.21 14.94
N HIS A 42 0.51 -32.98 14.00
CA HIS A 42 0.82 -33.92 12.94
C HIS A 42 2.05 -34.75 13.31
N ASP A 43 2.03 -36.05 13.00
CA ASP A 43 3.24 -36.86 13.02
C ASP A 43 4.23 -36.29 12.00
N ALA A 44 5.52 -36.22 12.37
CA ALA A 44 6.55 -35.49 11.62
C ALA A 44 6.77 -35.98 10.16
N PHE A 45 6.19 -37.13 9.80
CA PHE A 45 6.31 -37.76 8.49
C PHE A 45 5.01 -37.82 7.68
N GLU A 46 3.90 -37.28 8.21
CA GLU A 46 2.60 -37.32 7.53
C GLU A 46 2.20 -35.94 7.02
N TYR A 47 2.30 -35.72 5.71
CA TYR A 47 1.79 -34.51 5.09
C TYR A 47 0.28 -34.65 4.86
N HIS A 48 -0.49 -33.82 5.56
CA HIS A 48 -1.90 -33.58 5.26
C HIS A 48 -2.04 -32.19 4.66
N ALA A 49 -2.64 -32.10 3.47
CA ALA A 49 -2.93 -30.81 2.87
C ALA A 49 -3.88 -30.03 3.80
N PRO A 50 -3.61 -28.75 4.07
CA PRO A 50 -4.49 -27.93 4.89
C PRO A 50 -5.87 -27.84 4.23
N ARG A 51 -6.91 -28.14 4.99
CA ARG A 51 -8.32 -28.08 4.52
C ARG A 51 -8.85 -26.65 4.43
N CYS A 52 -8.26 -25.74 5.21
CA CYS A 52 -8.53 -24.31 5.16
C CYS A 52 -7.24 -23.48 5.28
N ILE A 53 -7.32 -22.20 4.89
CA ILE A 53 -6.25 -21.22 4.99
C ILE A 53 -6.50 -20.37 6.23
N SER A 54 -5.82 -20.71 7.33
CA SER A 54 -6.02 -20.06 8.64
C SER A 54 -5.69 -18.56 8.65
N ASN A 55 -4.82 -18.10 7.76
CA ASN A 55 -4.38 -16.71 7.64
C ASN A 55 -4.90 -16.00 6.38
N LEU A 56 -6.07 -16.40 5.86
CA LEU A 56 -6.65 -15.85 4.62
C LEU A 56 -6.71 -14.31 4.61
N ARG A 57 -7.13 -13.70 5.74
CA ARG A 57 -7.16 -12.24 5.89
C ARG A 57 -5.81 -11.60 5.58
N ALA A 58 -4.74 -12.11 6.19
CA ALA A 58 -3.39 -11.56 6.01
C ALA A 58 -2.91 -11.67 4.56
N LEU A 59 -3.25 -12.77 3.86
CA LEU A 59 -2.94 -12.92 2.44
C LEU A 59 -3.66 -11.88 1.58
N LEU A 60 -4.96 -11.66 1.83
CA LEU A 60 -5.76 -10.71 1.06
C LEU A 60 -5.37 -9.26 1.33
N THR A 61 -5.17 -8.87 2.59
CA THR A 61 -4.76 -7.51 2.92
C THR A 61 -3.35 -7.21 2.42
N SER A 62 -2.44 -8.19 2.45
CA SER A 62 -1.13 -8.06 1.80
C SER A 62 -1.23 -7.87 0.28
N SER A 63 -2.08 -8.65 -0.38
CA SER A 63 -2.34 -8.50 -1.83
C SER A 63 -2.92 -7.12 -2.15
N LEU A 64 -3.93 -6.67 -1.41
CA LEU A 64 -4.53 -5.33 -1.56
C LEU A 64 -3.49 -4.23 -1.41
N LEU A 65 -2.63 -4.31 -0.40
CA LEU A 65 -1.54 -3.36 -0.22
C LEU A 65 -0.60 -3.32 -1.44
N ILE A 66 -0.21 -4.47 -2.00
CA ILE A 66 0.60 -4.50 -3.22
C ILE A 66 -0.13 -3.85 -4.41
N GLN A 67 -1.45 -4.04 -4.53
CA GLN A 67 -2.24 -3.42 -5.60
C GLN A 67 -2.36 -1.90 -5.44
N ILE A 68 -2.63 -1.41 -4.23
CA ILE A 68 -2.69 0.04 -3.93
C ILE A 68 -1.36 0.70 -4.26
N GLN A 69 -0.24 0.04 -3.94
CA GLN A 69 1.09 0.52 -4.30
C GLN A 69 1.29 0.54 -5.81
N SER A 70 0.87 -0.51 -6.51
CA SER A 70 1.03 -0.60 -7.96
C SER A 70 0.24 0.50 -8.68
N LEU A 71 -0.93 0.87 -8.15
CA LEU A 71 -1.69 2.03 -8.60
C LEU A 71 -0.87 3.32 -8.47
N LEU A 72 -0.27 3.57 -7.30
CA LEU A 72 0.57 4.76 -7.08
C LEU A 72 1.78 4.78 -8.02
N ASP A 73 2.50 3.66 -8.14
CA ASP A 73 3.69 3.57 -8.99
C ASP A 73 3.36 3.81 -10.48
N PHE A 74 2.15 3.44 -10.91
CA PHE A 74 1.71 3.61 -12.29
C PHE A 74 1.10 4.99 -12.56
N SER A 75 0.25 5.49 -11.66
CA SER A 75 -0.56 6.68 -11.90
C SER A 75 0.20 7.98 -11.58
N LEU A 76 1.04 8.01 -10.53
CA LEU A 76 1.78 9.23 -10.16
C LEU A 76 2.69 9.76 -11.28
N PRO A 77 3.52 8.95 -11.96
CA PRO A 77 4.37 9.45 -13.04
C PRO A 77 3.54 10.06 -14.17
N LYS A 78 2.44 9.40 -14.56
CA LYS A 78 1.54 9.90 -15.62
C LYS A 78 0.92 11.23 -15.26
N VAL A 79 0.44 11.38 -14.02
CA VAL A 79 -0.14 12.63 -13.50
C VAL A 79 0.88 13.75 -13.56
N VAL A 80 2.06 13.54 -13.00
CA VAL A 80 3.12 14.55 -12.94
C VAL A 80 3.59 14.95 -14.34
N GLU A 81 3.85 13.97 -15.21
CA GLU A 81 4.26 14.23 -16.59
C GLU A 81 3.20 14.95 -17.42
N HIS A 82 1.93 14.55 -17.29
CA HIS A 82 0.82 15.18 -18.01
C HIS A 82 0.67 16.65 -17.59
N LEU A 83 0.65 16.91 -16.29
CA LEU A 83 0.49 18.26 -15.75
C LEU A 83 1.66 19.16 -16.12
N ALA A 84 2.90 18.68 -16.01
CA ALA A 84 4.05 19.47 -16.41
C ALA A 84 4.11 19.75 -17.91
N LYS A 85 3.77 18.77 -18.76
CA LYS A 85 3.63 18.99 -20.21
C LYS A 85 2.59 20.07 -20.51
N SER A 86 1.43 20.04 -19.84
CA SER A 86 0.38 21.05 -20.02
C SER A 86 0.82 22.48 -19.67
N LYS A 87 1.85 22.60 -18.81
CA LYS A 87 2.42 23.87 -18.33
C LYS A 87 3.78 24.20 -18.97
N ASN A 88 4.24 23.42 -19.95
CA ASN A 88 5.58 23.53 -20.56
C ASN A 88 6.73 23.54 -19.54
N LEU A 89 6.59 22.78 -18.45
CA LEU A 89 7.64 22.64 -17.44
C LEU A 89 8.62 21.54 -17.84
N PRO A 90 9.95 21.81 -17.83
CA PRO A 90 10.94 20.77 -18.06
C PRO A 90 10.94 19.79 -16.89
N LEU A 91 10.85 18.49 -17.19
CA LEU A 91 10.88 17.44 -16.19
C LEU A 91 11.94 16.38 -16.45
N THR A 92 12.57 15.92 -15.38
CA THR A 92 13.32 14.65 -15.39
C THR A 92 12.33 13.47 -15.43
N PRO A 93 12.36 12.60 -16.47
CA PRO A 93 11.46 11.44 -16.53
C PRO A 93 11.71 10.47 -15.38
N PHE A 94 10.69 9.70 -15.00
CA PHE A 94 10.87 8.65 -14.00
C PHE A 94 11.69 7.48 -14.59
N ASP A 95 12.72 7.06 -13.86
CA ASP A 95 13.51 5.85 -14.12
C ASP A 95 13.44 4.94 -12.88
N LYS A 96 13.29 3.62 -13.10
CA LYS A 96 13.27 2.60 -12.04
C LYS A 96 14.57 2.58 -11.22
N ALA A 97 15.68 3.13 -11.72
CA ALA A 97 16.91 3.32 -10.95
C ALA A 97 16.79 4.37 -9.83
N TRP A 98 15.71 5.17 -9.80
CA TRP A 98 15.57 6.27 -8.85
C TRP A 98 15.38 5.79 -7.40
N ARG A 99 16.43 5.91 -6.58
CA ARG A 99 16.43 5.55 -5.15
C ARG A 99 15.76 4.20 -4.86
N GLY A 100 16.10 3.18 -5.65
CA GLY A 100 15.53 1.83 -5.51
C GLY A 100 14.09 1.70 -6.01
N GLY A 101 13.69 2.52 -6.99
CA GLY A 101 12.38 2.43 -7.66
C GLY A 101 11.23 3.12 -6.92
N SER A 102 11.51 3.98 -5.95
CA SER A 102 10.45 4.70 -5.21
C SER A 102 9.93 5.89 -6.01
N VAL A 103 8.73 5.74 -6.59
CA VAL A 103 8.02 6.82 -7.30
C VAL A 103 7.78 8.02 -6.38
N LEU A 104 7.44 7.80 -5.10
CA LEU A 104 7.29 8.89 -4.11
C LEU A 104 8.57 9.73 -3.94
N CYS A 105 9.75 9.10 -3.97
CA CYS A 105 11.01 9.82 -3.89
C CYS A 105 11.26 10.67 -5.14
N TRP A 106 10.88 10.16 -6.32
CA TRP A 106 10.96 10.91 -7.56
C TRP A 106 9.98 12.09 -7.57
N VAL A 107 8.71 11.87 -7.24
CA VAL A 107 7.69 12.94 -7.14
C VAL A 107 8.14 14.06 -6.20
N LYS A 108 8.70 13.71 -5.03
CA LYS A 108 9.29 14.70 -4.10
C LYS A 108 10.42 15.50 -4.73
N HIS A 109 11.28 14.88 -5.53
CA HIS A 109 12.35 15.58 -6.22
C HIS A 109 11.79 16.58 -7.23
N ILE A 110 10.90 16.12 -8.12
CA ILE A 110 10.27 16.95 -9.15
C ILE A 110 9.58 18.16 -8.53
N LEU A 111 8.70 17.92 -7.54
CA LEU A 111 7.92 18.97 -6.91
C LEU A 111 8.77 19.96 -6.12
N LYS A 112 9.85 19.52 -5.48
CA LYS A 112 10.71 20.40 -4.67
C LYS A 112 11.75 21.15 -5.49
N LYS A 113 12.35 20.51 -6.49
CA LYS A 113 13.52 21.03 -7.22
C LYS A 113 13.16 21.69 -8.54
N GLU A 114 12.27 21.06 -9.31
CA GLU A 114 11.97 21.48 -10.68
C GLU A 114 10.74 22.40 -10.67
N ILE A 115 9.62 21.94 -10.12
CA ILE A 115 8.36 22.70 -10.05
C ILE A 115 8.40 23.75 -8.93
N LYS A 116 9.22 23.53 -7.89
CA LYS A 116 9.31 24.36 -6.68
C LYS A 116 7.94 24.61 -6.04
N SER A 117 7.13 23.57 -5.94
CA SER A 117 5.83 23.62 -5.26
C SER A 117 6.02 23.89 -3.76
N GLY A 118 5.03 24.54 -3.14
CA GLY A 118 4.97 24.73 -1.69
C GLY A 118 4.49 23.51 -0.91
N PHE A 119 4.42 22.33 -1.55
CA PHE A 119 3.91 21.11 -0.94
C PHE A 119 4.75 20.70 0.28
N ASP A 120 4.09 20.40 1.40
CA ASP A 120 4.77 19.99 2.63
C ASP A 120 5.06 18.49 2.66
N PHE A 121 6.27 18.13 2.22
CA PHE A 121 6.82 16.78 2.31
C PHE A 121 7.23 16.34 3.73
N GLY A 122 7.10 17.21 4.72
CA GLY A 122 7.27 16.90 6.14
C GLY A 122 5.97 16.46 6.83
N SER A 123 4.82 16.71 6.20
CA SER A 123 3.50 16.41 6.77
C SER A 123 3.04 14.96 6.58
N GLY A 124 1.95 14.62 7.29
CA GLY A 124 1.48 13.26 7.52
C GLY A 124 1.21 12.41 6.27
N LEU A 125 0.74 13.00 5.17
CA LEU A 125 0.33 12.23 3.98
C LEU A 125 1.51 11.54 3.29
N TYR A 126 2.56 12.30 2.97
CA TYR A 126 3.78 11.77 2.36
C TYR A 126 4.49 10.79 3.29
N SER A 127 4.53 11.09 4.61
CA SER A 127 5.14 10.17 5.58
C SER A 127 4.37 8.85 5.65
N ARG A 128 3.03 8.88 5.72
CA ARG A 128 2.20 7.66 5.77
C ARG A 128 2.38 6.80 4.51
N LEU A 129 2.39 7.42 3.33
CA LEU A 129 2.63 6.70 2.08
C LEU A 129 4.05 6.11 2.01
N ARG A 130 5.08 6.81 2.51
CA ARG A 130 6.43 6.26 2.59
C ARG A 130 6.51 5.07 3.56
N ASP A 131 5.91 5.19 4.73
CA ASP A 131 5.91 4.13 5.74
C ASP A 131 5.16 2.88 5.20
N PHE A 132 4.13 3.08 4.38
CA PHE A 132 3.46 2.02 3.63
C PHE A 132 4.37 1.30 2.62
N TYR A 133 5.18 2.02 1.83
CA TYR A 133 6.18 1.39 0.93
C TYR A 133 7.11 0.44 1.69
N GLU A 134 7.47 0.78 2.93
CA GLU A 134 8.34 -0.04 3.74
C GLU A 134 7.70 -1.37 4.14
N ILE A 135 6.43 -1.38 4.53
CA ILE A 135 5.67 -2.61 4.83
C ILE A 135 5.56 -3.47 3.56
N ARG A 136 5.17 -2.87 2.44
CA ARG A 136 5.03 -3.59 1.17
C ARG A 136 6.35 -4.22 0.74
N ASN A 137 7.47 -3.52 0.90
CA ASN A 137 8.77 -4.09 0.57
C ASN A 137 9.13 -5.29 1.45
N ASP A 138 8.77 -5.27 2.74
CA ASP A 138 8.92 -6.45 3.59
C ASP A 138 7.98 -7.59 3.13
N GLN A 139 6.75 -7.28 2.70
CA GLN A 139 5.83 -8.28 2.12
C GLN A 139 6.42 -8.96 0.88
N VAL A 140 6.99 -8.18 -0.05
CA VAL A 140 7.54 -8.69 -1.31
C VAL A 140 8.85 -9.44 -1.11
N HIS A 141 9.76 -8.94 -0.27
CA HIS A 141 11.13 -9.46 -0.16
C HIS A 141 11.34 -10.44 0.99
N HIS A 142 10.52 -10.36 2.04
CA HIS A 142 10.63 -11.21 3.22
C HIS A 142 9.35 -12.02 3.44
N GLY A 143 8.44 -12.12 2.46
CA GLY A 143 7.21 -12.91 2.58
C GLY A 143 6.27 -12.41 3.68
N GLY A 144 6.34 -11.13 4.04
CA GLY A 144 5.51 -10.53 5.09
C GLY A 144 6.11 -10.65 6.49
N TYR A 145 7.34 -11.18 6.62
CA TYR A 145 8.08 -11.11 7.87
C TYR A 145 8.65 -9.72 8.07
N LEU A 146 8.44 -9.17 9.27
CA LEU A 146 9.00 -7.92 9.72
C LEU A 146 10.53 -8.05 9.77
N SER A 147 11.22 -7.17 9.05
CA SER A 147 12.68 -7.10 9.10
C SER A 147 13.18 -6.61 10.47
N ALA A 148 14.30 -7.18 10.95
CA ALA A 148 14.85 -6.90 12.28
C ALA A 148 15.16 -5.40 12.50
N GLU A 149 15.59 -4.70 11.44
CA GLU A 149 15.85 -3.25 11.46
C GLU A 149 14.59 -2.40 11.72
N LYS A 150 13.40 -2.92 11.37
CA LYS A 150 12.15 -2.13 11.38
C LYS A 150 11.23 -2.37 12.57
N ARG A 151 11.56 -3.33 13.44
CA ARG A 151 10.75 -3.74 14.61
C ARG A 151 10.43 -2.61 15.59
N ARG A 152 11.28 -1.58 15.68
CA ARG A 152 11.04 -0.40 16.54
C ARG A 152 10.23 0.72 15.88
N VAL A 153 10.17 0.78 14.55
CA VAL A 153 9.61 1.92 13.81
C VAL A 153 8.13 1.70 13.47
N ILE A 154 7.75 0.47 13.12
CA ILE A 154 6.44 0.17 12.52
C ILE A 154 5.34 -0.08 13.57
N VAL A 155 5.63 -0.84 14.62
CA VAL A 155 4.62 -1.28 15.63
C VAL A 155 3.99 -0.12 16.42
N ASN A 156 4.68 1.02 16.53
CA ASN A 156 4.20 2.16 17.32
C ASN A 156 3.59 3.31 16.49
N ARG A 157 3.69 3.28 15.15
CA ARG A 157 3.30 4.41 14.29
C ARG A 157 2.09 4.13 13.38
N LEU A 158 1.82 2.87 13.05
CA LEU A 158 0.84 2.52 12.03
C LEU A 158 -0.37 1.83 12.64
N LYS A 159 -1.44 2.61 12.88
CA LYS A 159 -2.71 2.10 13.41
C LYS A 159 -3.34 1.12 12.40
N GLY A 160 -3.66 -0.10 12.84
CA GLY A 160 -4.22 -1.17 11.99
C GLY A 160 -3.16 -2.07 11.33
N VAL A 161 -1.89 -1.92 11.72
CA VAL A 161 -0.81 -2.88 11.44
C VAL A 161 -0.30 -3.41 12.76
N HIS A 162 -0.28 -4.73 12.88
CA HIS A 162 0.09 -5.46 14.08
C HIS A 162 1.15 -6.51 13.73
N VAL A 163 1.99 -6.85 14.70
CA VAL A 163 2.90 -8.00 14.59
C VAL A 163 2.71 -8.83 15.86
N PRO A 164 2.08 -10.01 15.77
CA PRO A 164 1.82 -10.84 16.95
C PRO A 164 3.10 -11.24 17.67
N GLN A 165 3.06 -11.37 19.00
CA GLN A 165 4.28 -11.65 19.79
C GLN A 165 4.96 -12.98 19.44
N TYR A 166 4.19 -13.95 18.97
CA TYR A 166 4.65 -15.30 18.67
C TYR A 166 4.94 -15.52 17.18
N THR A 167 4.69 -14.52 16.33
CA THR A 167 4.94 -14.58 14.88
C THR A 167 5.49 -13.24 14.40
N ASP A 168 6.63 -13.24 13.72
CA ASP A 168 7.17 -12.00 13.11
C ASP A 168 6.44 -11.58 11.81
N LEU A 169 5.23 -12.11 11.57
CA LEU A 169 4.41 -11.79 10.41
C LEU A 169 3.56 -10.55 10.66
N TYR A 170 3.43 -9.69 9.64
CA TYR A 170 2.46 -8.61 9.67
C TYR A 170 1.03 -9.14 9.68
N ASP A 171 0.22 -8.57 10.57
CA ASP A 171 -1.23 -8.69 10.59
C ASP A 171 -1.83 -7.32 10.29
N ILE A 172 -2.58 -7.21 9.20
CA ILE A 172 -3.00 -5.93 8.63
C ILE A 172 -4.51 -5.94 8.50
N ASP A 173 -5.14 -4.90 9.05
CA ASP A 173 -6.58 -4.72 9.02
C ASP A 173 -7.06 -4.14 7.68
N PHE A 174 -8.26 -4.52 7.24
CA PHE A 174 -8.91 -3.91 6.08
C PHE A 174 -9.11 -2.39 6.24
N SER A 175 -9.34 -1.91 7.46
CA SER A 175 -9.39 -0.47 7.74
C SER A 175 -8.09 0.26 7.41
N TYR A 176 -6.95 -0.41 7.56
CA TYR A 176 -5.66 0.14 7.15
C TYR A 176 -5.58 0.23 5.63
N CYS A 177 -5.98 -0.81 4.90
CA CYS A 177 -6.07 -0.78 3.43
C CYS A 177 -6.94 0.40 2.94
N ARG A 178 -8.12 0.62 3.54
CA ARG A 178 -8.99 1.78 3.23
C ARG A 178 -8.28 3.10 3.49
N SER A 179 -7.58 3.22 4.61
CA SER A 179 -6.81 4.43 4.94
C SER A 179 -5.72 4.71 3.90
N VAL A 180 -5.00 3.69 3.45
CA VAL A 180 -3.94 3.85 2.43
C VAL A 180 -4.53 4.25 1.08
N ILE A 181 -5.69 3.70 0.68
CA ILE A 181 -6.39 4.15 -0.55
C ILE A 181 -6.76 5.63 -0.44
N ASN A 182 -7.34 6.06 0.68
CA ASN A 182 -7.71 7.46 0.89
C ASN A 182 -6.49 8.39 0.89
N ASP A 183 -5.38 7.94 1.48
CA ASP A 183 -4.12 8.68 1.45
C ASP A 183 -3.55 8.77 0.03
N ALA A 184 -3.61 7.69 -0.75
CA ALA A 184 -3.17 7.64 -2.13
C ALA A 184 -3.97 8.61 -3.02
N GLU A 185 -5.30 8.57 -2.94
CA GLU A 185 -6.17 9.48 -3.69
C GLU A 185 -5.93 10.95 -3.28
N SER A 186 -5.88 11.22 -1.97
CA SER A 186 -5.65 12.57 -1.46
C SER A 186 -4.31 13.13 -1.97
N PHE A 187 -3.28 12.28 -2.02
CA PHE A 187 -1.96 12.70 -2.48
C PHE A 187 -1.97 13.05 -3.97
N LEU A 188 -2.65 12.25 -4.80
CA LEU A 188 -2.84 12.54 -6.22
C LEU A 188 -3.55 13.88 -6.44
N ILE A 189 -4.63 14.14 -5.70
CA ILE A 189 -5.37 15.41 -5.74
C ILE A 189 -4.50 16.59 -5.31
N GLU A 190 -3.70 16.44 -4.25
CA GLU A 190 -2.82 17.52 -3.78
C GLU A 190 -1.69 17.83 -4.76
N ILE A 191 -1.14 16.81 -5.44
CA ILE A 191 -0.16 17.02 -6.51
C ILE A 191 -0.79 17.77 -7.67
N GLU A 192 -2.00 17.37 -8.09
CA GLU A 192 -2.73 18.04 -9.17
C GLU A 192 -2.97 19.53 -8.86
N LYS A 193 -3.44 19.84 -7.66
CA LYS A 193 -3.62 21.22 -7.18
C LYS A 193 -2.30 22.00 -7.13
N SER A 194 -1.24 21.37 -6.63
CA SER A 194 0.07 22.02 -6.45
C SER A 194 0.71 22.44 -7.77
N ILE A 195 0.51 21.66 -8.83
CA ILE A 195 1.03 21.97 -10.17
C ILE A 195 0.09 22.92 -10.92
N SER A 196 -1.23 22.79 -10.72
CA SER A 196 -2.22 23.63 -11.42
C SER A 196 -2.24 25.09 -10.95
N SER A 197 -1.88 25.35 -9.69
CA SER A 197 -1.94 26.68 -9.05
C SER A 197 -0.79 27.62 -9.43
N LYS A 198 0.07 27.24 -10.39
CA LYS A 198 1.10 28.09 -10.99
C LYS A 198 0.84 28.27 -12.49
#